data_AF-A0A3N5E4H6-F1
#
_entry.id   AF-A0A3N5E4H6-F1
#
_cell.length_a   1.000
_cell.length_b   1.000
_cell.length_c   1.000
_cell.angle_alpha   90.00
_cell.angle_beta   90.00
_cell.angle_gamma   90.00
#
_symmetry.space_group_name_H-M   'P 1'
#
loop_
_entity.id
_entity.type
_entity.pdbx_description
1 polymer ?
#
loop_
_entity_poly.entity_id
_entity_poly.type
_entity_poly.pdbx_seq_one_letter_code
_entity_poly.pdbx_strand_id
1 'polypeptide(L)'
;MILLGIPMFLSCMDGLKPLPNKIGDLDQSLSIPVANVEVGLSGTYHIGPPDCFIDLDVPEWAKHQYIYFSDTVAVDFYRIYENSNDITVLTFNINIWNEFPVKATANIHFTNSSGEMLYKFEPIEIEDGDILFNGNIVRPGYSRSFVVFDKPTIENLRTAEILVVHLRINIKDGNTNGFKYYDEFKMNCHLGARIDYILKDI
;
A
#
# COMPACT_ATOMS: atom_id res chain seq x y z
N MET A 1 26.54 -62.22 21.67
CA MET A 1 25.19 -61.79 22.09
C MET A 1 25.14 -60.28 21.92
N ILE A 2 24.57 -59.80 20.81
CA ILE A 2 24.61 -58.38 20.42
C ILE A 2 23.44 -57.67 21.11
N LEU A 3 23.75 -56.67 21.94
CA LEU A 3 22.79 -55.75 22.55
C LEU A 3 22.22 -54.84 21.45
N LEU A 4 20.92 -54.98 21.16
CA LEU A 4 20.18 -54.02 20.34
C LEU A 4 19.68 -52.88 21.24
N GLY A 5 20.34 -51.72 21.14
CA GLY A 5 19.85 -50.48 21.74
C GLY A 5 18.65 -49.95 20.97
N ILE A 6 17.55 -49.72 21.67
CA ILE A 6 16.36 -49.04 21.14
C ILE A 6 16.65 -47.54 21.15
N PRO A 7 16.64 -46.83 20.01
CA PRO A 7 16.71 -45.38 20.03
C PRO A 7 15.38 -44.84 20.58
N MET A 8 15.45 -44.10 21.70
CA MET A 8 14.35 -43.27 22.16
C MET A 8 14.14 -42.17 21.13
N PHE A 9 13.01 -42.23 20.41
CA PHE A 9 12.50 -41.09 19.66
C PHE A 9 12.11 -40.01 20.68
N LEU A 10 12.97 -39.01 20.84
CA LEU A 10 12.61 -37.71 21.41
C LEU A 10 11.56 -37.09 20.48
N SER A 11 10.30 -37.24 20.87
CA SER A 11 9.14 -36.69 20.18
C SER A 11 9.23 -35.17 20.16
N CYS A 12 9.11 -34.56 18.97
CA CYS A 12 9.06 -33.11 18.74
C CYS A 12 7.81 -32.42 19.34
N MET A 13 7.15 -33.03 20.33
CA MET A 13 5.89 -32.55 20.91
C MET A 13 6.05 -31.89 22.28
N ASP A 14 7.26 -31.83 22.84
CA ASP A 14 7.52 -31.08 24.07
C ASP A 14 7.37 -29.57 23.79
N GLY A 15 6.29 -28.99 24.28
CA GLY A 15 6.02 -27.55 24.21
C GLY A 15 4.75 -27.14 23.46
N LEU A 16 3.94 -28.08 22.96
CA LEU A 16 2.62 -27.75 22.43
C LEU A 16 1.72 -27.31 23.59
N LYS A 17 1.39 -26.02 23.62
CA LYS A 17 0.37 -25.48 24.52
C LYS A 17 -0.93 -26.26 24.28
N PRO A 18 -1.68 -26.62 25.34
CA PRO A 18 -2.97 -27.26 25.17
C PRO A 18 -3.87 -26.38 24.29
N LEU A 19 -4.64 -27.01 23.40
CA LEU A 19 -5.67 -26.32 22.64
C LEU A 19 -6.55 -25.55 23.64
N PRO A 20 -6.87 -24.27 23.38
CA PRO A 20 -7.69 -23.49 24.28
C PRO A 20 -9.01 -24.23 24.54
N ASN A 21 -9.41 -24.30 25.81
CA ASN A 21 -10.57 -25.07 26.27
C ASN A 21 -11.92 -24.47 25.84
N LYS A 22 -11.90 -23.40 25.01
CA LYS A 22 -13.07 -22.72 24.47
C LYS A 22 -12.84 -22.40 23.00
N ILE A 23 -13.83 -22.71 22.18
CA ILE A 23 -13.85 -22.43 20.74
C ILE A 23 -13.86 -20.90 20.48
N GLY A 24 -14.26 -20.09 21.46
CA GLY A 24 -14.29 -18.62 21.38
C GLY A 24 -12.95 -17.90 21.57
N ASP A 25 -11.88 -18.59 21.98
CA ASP A 25 -10.54 -17.98 22.18
C ASP A 25 -9.62 -18.16 20.94
N LEU A 26 -10.19 -18.56 19.79
CA LEU A 26 -9.42 -18.66 18.55
C LEU A 26 -9.38 -17.29 17.86
N ASP A 27 -8.25 -16.59 17.93
CA ASP A 27 -8.00 -15.40 17.13
C ASP A 27 -8.15 -15.76 15.65
N GLN A 28 -9.18 -15.23 14.99
CA GLN A 28 -9.37 -15.39 13.56
C GLN A 28 -8.77 -14.21 12.82
N SER A 29 -8.13 -14.49 11.69
CA SER A 29 -7.55 -13.49 10.80
C SER A 29 -8.24 -13.53 9.44
N LEU A 30 -8.71 -12.38 8.98
CA LEU A 30 -9.23 -12.17 7.63
C LEU A 30 -8.31 -11.20 6.88
N SER A 31 -7.96 -11.51 5.63
CA SER A 31 -7.22 -10.59 4.76
C SER A 31 -8.04 -10.26 3.52
N ILE A 32 -8.26 -8.98 3.25
CA ILE A 32 -9.07 -8.49 2.14
C ILE A 32 -8.36 -7.37 1.36
N PRO A 33 -8.55 -7.30 0.04
CA PRO A 33 -8.23 -6.08 -0.71
C PRO A 33 -9.20 -4.97 -0.29
N VAL A 34 -8.69 -3.75 -0.15
CA VAL A 34 -9.46 -2.57 0.26
C VAL A 34 -9.62 -1.60 -0.90
N ALA A 35 -8.51 -1.28 -1.57
CA ALA A 35 -8.53 -0.35 -2.71
C ALA A 35 -7.41 -0.66 -3.71
N ASN A 36 -7.66 -0.30 -4.96
CA ASN A 36 -6.67 -0.27 -6.03
C ASN A 36 -6.79 1.07 -6.76
N VAL A 37 -5.67 1.78 -6.89
CA VAL A 37 -5.56 3.08 -7.56
C VAL A 37 -4.51 2.97 -8.65
N GLU A 38 -4.86 3.36 -9.87
CA GLU A 38 -3.93 3.50 -10.99
C GLU A 38 -3.95 4.96 -11.46
N VAL A 39 -2.78 5.61 -11.48
CA VAL A 39 -2.63 6.97 -12.00
C VAL A 39 -1.50 7.01 -13.01
N GLY A 40 -1.61 7.88 -14.02
CA GLY A 40 -0.60 8.05 -15.05
C GLY A 40 -0.86 9.31 -15.87
N LEU A 41 0.03 9.59 -16.82
CA LEU A 41 -0.04 10.81 -17.64
C LEU A 41 -1.23 10.86 -18.60
N SER A 42 -1.87 9.71 -18.85
CA SER A 42 -3.14 9.61 -19.57
C SER A 42 -4.36 10.08 -18.76
N GLY A 43 -4.20 10.24 -17.43
CA GLY A 43 -5.24 10.68 -16.50
C GLY A 43 -5.19 12.17 -16.16
N THR A 44 -5.86 12.55 -15.07
CA THR A 44 -5.80 13.92 -14.54
C THR A 44 -4.53 14.10 -13.72
N TYR A 45 -3.74 15.11 -14.06
CA TYR A 45 -2.54 15.48 -13.31
C TYR A 45 -2.41 17.00 -13.22
N HIS A 46 -1.61 17.44 -12.26
CA HIS A 46 -1.25 18.83 -12.05
C HIS A 46 0.26 19.00 -12.11
N ILE A 47 0.72 20.10 -12.69
CA ILE A 47 2.13 20.43 -12.83
C ILE A 47 2.47 21.63 -11.95
N GLY A 48 3.66 21.59 -11.35
CA GLY A 48 4.18 22.71 -10.55
C GLY A 48 4.57 23.91 -11.44
N PRO A 49 5.24 24.94 -10.90
CA PRO A 49 5.88 25.95 -11.74
C PRO A 49 6.96 25.33 -12.65
N PRO A 50 7.17 25.85 -13.87
CA PRO A 50 8.25 25.39 -14.73
C PRO A 50 9.60 25.73 -14.08
N ASP A 51 10.50 24.75 -13.99
CA ASP A 51 11.79 24.88 -13.27
C ASP A 51 12.94 24.09 -13.94
N CYS A 52 12.64 23.18 -14.87
CA CYS A 52 13.66 22.39 -15.57
C CYS A 52 13.38 22.34 -17.07
N PHE A 53 14.43 22.12 -17.90
CA PHE A 53 14.30 21.81 -19.33
C PHE A 53 13.44 22.78 -20.17
N ILE A 54 13.30 24.05 -19.77
CA ILE A 54 12.39 25.05 -20.37
C ILE A 54 12.70 25.28 -21.86
N ASP A 55 13.97 25.23 -22.23
CA ASP A 55 14.44 25.47 -23.61
C ASP A 55 14.53 24.20 -24.46
N LEU A 56 14.11 23.04 -23.92
CA LEU A 56 14.13 21.77 -24.64
C LEU A 56 12.78 21.49 -25.30
N ASP A 57 12.83 20.88 -26.48
CA ASP A 57 11.65 20.36 -27.19
C ASP A 57 11.19 19.04 -26.54
N VAL A 58 10.51 19.18 -25.40
CA VAL A 58 10.00 18.09 -24.57
C VAL A 58 8.54 18.36 -24.20
N PRO A 59 7.74 17.32 -23.87
CA PRO A 59 6.37 17.52 -23.41
C PRO A 59 6.29 18.47 -22.23
N GLU A 60 5.18 19.21 -22.12
CA GLU A 60 5.08 20.30 -21.16
C GLU A 60 5.36 19.85 -19.72
N TRP A 61 4.80 18.71 -19.30
CA TRP A 61 4.99 18.17 -17.96
C TRP A 61 6.46 17.93 -17.59
N ALA A 62 7.33 17.67 -18.57
CA ALA A 62 8.75 17.45 -18.37
C ALA A 62 9.54 18.72 -18.05
N LYS A 63 8.93 19.89 -18.26
CA LYS A 63 9.56 21.19 -17.97
C LYS A 63 9.39 21.62 -16.51
N HIS A 64 8.71 20.80 -15.71
CA HIS A 64 8.40 21.08 -14.32
C HIS A 64 9.18 20.18 -13.39
N GLN A 65 9.56 20.69 -12.23
CA GLN A 65 10.25 19.89 -11.22
C GLN A 65 9.38 18.72 -10.72
N TYR A 66 8.06 18.95 -10.64
CA TYR A 66 7.13 18.00 -10.05
C TYR A 66 5.89 17.80 -10.93
N ILE A 67 5.44 16.54 -10.97
CA ILE A 67 4.11 16.16 -11.41
C ILE A 67 3.34 15.64 -10.20
N TYR A 68 2.09 16.08 -10.08
CA TYR A 68 1.19 15.67 -9.02
C TYR A 68 0.01 14.89 -9.61
N PHE A 69 -0.27 13.74 -9.04
CA PHE A 69 -1.48 12.96 -9.30
C PHE A 69 -2.31 12.91 -8.03
N SER A 70 -3.63 12.94 -8.20
CA SER A 70 -4.56 12.78 -7.11
C SER A 70 -5.69 11.89 -7.58
N ASP A 71 -6.00 10.89 -6.78
CA ASP A 71 -7.17 10.04 -7.01
C ASP A 71 -7.85 9.70 -5.68
N THR A 72 -9.12 9.35 -5.77
CA THR A 72 -9.96 9.01 -4.63
C THR A 72 -10.70 7.71 -4.91
N VAL A 73 -10.68 6.80 -3.94
CA VAL A 73 -11.41 5.53 -4.04
C VAL A 73 -12.38 5.43 -2.89
N ALA A 74 -13.62 5.08 -3.21
CA ALA A 74 -14.61 4.73 -2.19
C ALA A 74 -14.14 3.47 -1.46
N VAL A 75 -14.08 3.54 -0.13
CA VAL A 75 -13.76 2.40 0.74
C VAL A 75 -15.01 2.01 1.51
N ASP A 76 -15.25 0.70 1.57
CA ASP A 76 -16.36 0.15 2.32
C ASP A 76 -15.84 -0.72 3.46
N PHE A 77 -15.79 -0.13 4.66
CA PHE A 77 -15.41 -0.85 5.86
C PHE A 77 -16.56 -1.65 6.48
N TYR A 78 -17.78 -1.59 5.94
CA TYR A 78 -18.91 -2.37 6.44
C TYR A 78 -18.57 -3.86 6.55
N ARG A 79 -17.90 -4.42 5.54
CA ARG A 79 -17.45 -5.82 5.53
C ARG A 79 -16.48 -6.17 6.66
N ILE A 80 -15.69 -5.20 7.12
CA ILE A 80 -14.78 -5.39 8.25
C ILE A 80 -15.57 -5.47 9.57
N TYR A 81 -16.58 -4.60 9.72
CA TYR A 81 -17.34 -4.51 10.96
C TYR A 81 -18.54 -5.47 11.05
N GLU A 82 -19.07 -6.00 9.95
CA GLU A 82 -20.17 -6.99 9.98
C GLU A 82 -19.76 -8.31 10.63
N ASN A 83 -18.50 -8.72 10.44
CA ASN A 83 -18.04 -10.06 10.80
C ASN A 83 -17.47 -10.15 12.21
N SER A 84 -17.39 -9.05 12.96
CA SER A 84 -16.77 -9.04 14.29
C SER A 84 -17.48 -8.08 15.25
N ASN A 85 -17.69 -8.53 16.49
CA ASN A 85 -18.14 -7.63 17.56
C ASN A 85 -16.97 -6.81 18.12
N ASP A 86 -15.74 -7.34 18.04
CA ASP A 86 -14.53 -6.68 18.53
C ASP A 86 -13.36 -7.02 17.60
N ILE A 87 -12.82 -5.98 16.96
CA ILE A 87 -11.59 -6.06 16.17
C ILE A 87 -10.44 -5.80 17.13
N THR A 88 -9.59 -6.80 17.31
CA THR A 88 -8.44 -6.69 18.22
C THR A 88 -7.27 -6.03 17.52
N VAL A 89 -7.07 -6.32 16.23
CA VAL A 89 -6.00 -5.76 15.41
C VAL A 89 -6.51 -5.47 14.00
N LEU A 90 -6.21 -4.29 13.48
CA LEU A 90 -6.37 -3.95 12.07
C LEU A 90 -5.02 -3.52 11.52
N THR A 91 -4.52 -4.23 10.51
CA THR A 91 -3.27 -3.91 9.83
C THR A 91 -3.55 -3.56 8.39
N PHE A 92 -3.10 -2.39 7.94
CA PHE A 92 -3.10 -2.05 6.52
C PHE A 92 -1.72 -2.33 5.91
N ASN A 93 -1.73 -2.81 4.68
CA ASN A 93 -0.55 -3.03 3.85
C ASN A 93 -0.72 -2.27 2.53
N ILE A 94 0.14 -1.29 2.30
CA ILE A 94 0.17 -0.46 1.10
C ILE A 94 1.33 -0.94 0.25
N ASN A 95 1.04 -1.25 -1.01
CA ASN A 95 2.01 -1.66 -2.00
C ASN A 95 1.91 -0.70 -3.17
N ILE A 96 3.02 -0.08 -3.55
CA ILE A 96 3.05 0.89 -4.64
C ILE A 96 4.10 0.48 -5.65
N TRP A 97 3.71 0.45 -6.93
CA TRP A 97 4.58 0.23 -8.06
C TRP A 97 4.69 1.49 -8.90
N ASN A 98 5.90 1.84 -9.28
CA ASN A 98 6.22 3.05 -10.03
C ASN A 98 6.94 2.69 -11.34
N GLU A 99 6.30 2.97 -12.47
CA GLU A 99 6.91 2.73 -13.79
C GLU A 99 7.75 3.91 -14.28
N PHE A 100 7.69 5.06 -13.60
CA PHE A 100 8.49 6.22 -13.96
C PHE A 100 9.96 5.97 -13.56
N PRO A 101 10.94 6.33 -14.40
CA PRO A 101 12.37 6.15 -14.10
C PRO A 101 12.92 7.27 -13.21
N VAL A 102 12.09 7.72 -12.27
CA VAL A 102 12.38 8.75 -11.29
C VAL A 102 11.62 8.42 -10.01
N LYS A 103 12.13 8.88 -8.88
CA LYS A 103 11.51 8.64 -7.57
C LYS A 103 10.19 9.40 -7.44
N ALA A 104 9.31 8.83 -6.63
CA ALA A 104 8.04 9.44 -6.29
C ALA A 104 7.77 9.36 -4.78
N THR A 105 6.84 10.17 -4.30
CA THR A 105 6.36 10.14 -2.92
C THR A 105 4.84 10.02 -2.93
N ALA A 106 4.28 9.12 -2.11
CA ALA A 106 2.83 9.01 -1.87
C ALA A 106 2.44 9.59 -0.51
N ASN A 107 1.36 10.37 -0.50
CA ASN A 107 0.65 10.81 0.69
C ASN A 107 -0.76 10.23 0.65
N ILE A 108 -1.09 9.38 1.61
CA ILE A 108 -2.34 8.63 1.63
C ILE A 108 -3.09 8.97 2.92
N HIS A 109 -4.41 9.14 2.83
CA HIS A 109 -5.24 9.37 4.01
C HIS A 109 -6.68 8.89 3.80
N PHE A 110 -7.36 8.59 4.90
CA PHE A 110 -8.78 8.29 4.93
C PHE A 110 -9.59 9.54 5.29
N THR A 111 -10.74 9.68 4.66
CA THR A 111 -11.73 10.72 4.96
C THR A 111 -13.14 10.14 5.05
N ASN A 112 -14.03 10.85 5.75
CA ASN A 112 -15.48 10.57 5.72
C ASN A 112 -16.18 11.34 4.57
N SER A 113 -17.48 11.15 4.40
CA SER A 113 -18.30 11.86 3.39
C SER A 113 -18.27 13.39 3.49
N SER A 114 -17.96 13.95 4.66
CA SER A 114 -17.84 15.39 4.85
C SER A 114 -16.46 15.96 4.46
N GLY A 115 -15.50 15.09 4.11
CA GLY A 115 -14.13 15.47 3.80
C GLY A 115 -13.22 15.64 5.02
N GLU A 116 -13.69 15.29 6.22
CA GLU A 116 -12.86 15.28 7.42
C GLU A 116 -11.81 14.16 7.33
N MET A 117 -10.55 14.49 7.59
CA MET A 117 -9.45 13.54 7.61
C MET A 117 -9.49 12.72 8.91
N LEU A 118 -9.70 11.41 8.77
CA LEU A 118 -9.79 10.48 9.89
C LEU A 118 -8.44 9.89 10.27
N TYR A 119 -7.59 9.67 9.26
CA TYR A 119 -6.25 9.13 9.46
C TYR A 119 -5.35 9.48 8.28
N LYS A 120 -4.09 9.83 8.56
CA LYS A 120 -3.06 10.08 7.55
C LYS A 120 -1.90 9.12 7.75
N PHE A 121 -1.52 8.43 6.69
CA PHE A 121 -0.34 7.59 6.68
C PHE A 121 0.92 8.43 6.59
N GLU A 122 2.03 7.92 7.12
CA GLU A 122 3.35 8.51 6.86
C GLU A 122 3.63 8.53 5.34
N PRO A 123 4.32 9.57 4.83
CA PRO A 123 4.69 9.63 3.43
C PRO A 123 5.51 8.40 3.03
N ILE A 124 5.17 7.81 1.88
CA ILE A 124 5.85 6.64 1.35
C ILE A 124 6.74 7.09 0.20
N GLU A 125 8.05 6.98 0.37
CA GLU A 125 9.00 7.16 -0.73
C GLU A 125 8.98 5.92 -1.62
N ILE A 126 8.95 6.14 -2.93
CA ILE A 126 8.80 5.12 -3.97
C ILE A 126 10.02 5.20 -4.88
N GLU A 127 10.72 4.07 -5.01
CA GLU A 127 11.88 3.95 -5.88
C GLU A 127 11.49 4.15 -7.35
N ASP A 128 12.48 4.52 -8.16
CA ASP A 128 12.40 4.63 -9.60
C ASP A 128 12.26 3.26 -10.28
N GLY A 129 11.60 3.26 -11.44
CA GLY A 129 11.54 2.12 -12.34
C GLY A 129 12.77 2.03 -13.26
N ASP A 130 13.15 0.81 -13.62
CA ASP A 130 14.18 0.55 -14.61
C ASP A 130 13.56 0.57 -16.01
N ILE A 131 14.09 1.39 -16.91
CA ILE A 131 13.66 1.49 -18.31
C ILE A 131 14.79 1.17 -19.28
N LEU A 132 14.44 0.61 -20.44
CA LEU A 132 15.36 0.49 -21.58
C LEU A 132 15.44 1.81 -22.35
N PHE A 133 16.49 1.97 -23.17
CA PHE A 133 16.64 3.11 -24.09
C PHE A 133 15.47 3.28 -25.07
N ASN A 134 14.72 2.21 -25.33
CA ASN A 134 13.53 2.23 -26.17
C ASN A 134 12.24 2.57 -25.40
N GLY A 135 12.31 2.90 -24.11
CA GLY A 135 11.16 3.25 -23.28
C GLY A 135 10.49 2.12 -22.53
N ASN A 136 10.75 0.88 -22.93
CA ASN A 136 10.09 -0.25 -22.30
C ASN A 136 10.52 -0.36 -20.84
N ILE A 137 9.54 -0.53 -19.97
CA ILE A 137 9.74 -0.79 -18.55
C ILE A 137 10.33 -2.20 -18.41
N VAL A 138 11.50 -2.29 -17.79
CA VAL A 138 12.13 -3.57 -17.41
C VAL A 138 11.59 -4.04 -16.08
N ARG A 139 11.51 -3.10 -15.13
CA ARG A 139 11.07 -3.37 -13.76
C ARG A 139 10.49 -2.10 -13.14
N PRO A 140 9.24 -2.11 -12.66
CA PRO A 140 8.73 -1.00 -11.88
C PRO A 140 9.46 -0.90 -10.54
N GLY A 141 9.72 0.32 -10.09
CA GLY A 141 10.11 0.60 -8.72
C GLY A 141 9.01 0.14 -7.77
N TYR A 142 9.39 -0.30 -6.56
CA TYR A 142 8.44 -0.89 -5.62
C TYR A 142 8.71 -0.39 -4.21
N SER A 143 7.64 0.03 -3.55
CA SER A 143 7.65 0.36 -2.13
C SER A 143 6.49 -0.28 -1.40
N ARG A 144 6.75 -0.60 -0.14
CA ARG A 144 5.76 -1.20 0.76
C ARG A 144 5.75 -0.46 2.08
N SER A 145 4.55 -0.20 2.59
CA SER A 145 4.34 0.30 3.94
C SER A 145 3.29 -0.56 4.64
N PHE A 146 3.45 -0.73 5.94
CA PHE A 146 2.47 -1.39 6.79
C PHE A 146 2.20 -0.55 8.02
N VAL A 147 0.97 -0.58 8.49
CA VAL A 147 0.59 0.11 9.73
C VAL A 147 -0.39 -0.74 10.50
N VAL A 148 -0.18 -0.82 11.81
CA VAL A 148 -1.05 -1.50 12.75
C VAL A 148 -1.82 -0.46 13.52
N PHE A 149 -3.14 -0.55 13.51
CA PHE A 149 -4.01 0.39 14.21
C PHE A 149 -4.40 -0.14 15.58
N ASP A 150 -4.41 0.78 16.53
CA ASP A 150 -4.97 0.54 17.86
C ASP A 150 -6.49 0.69 17.85
N LYS A 151 -7.13 0.24 18.92
CA LYS A 151 -8.59 0.24 19.05
C LYS A 151 -9.22 1.62 18.85
N PRO A 152 -8.71 2.73 19.43
CA PRO A 152 -9.25 4.06 19.16
C PRO A 152 -9.21 4.44 17.68
N THR A 153 -8.10 4.15 16.97
CA THR A 153 -7.98 4.43 15.54
C THR A 153 -8.93 3.57 14.71
N ILE A 154 -9.07 2.29 15.05
CA ILE A 154 -10.04 1.38 14.43
C ILE A 154 -11.46 1.90 14.57
N GLU A 155 -11.84 2.39 15.75
CA GLU A 155 -13.19 2.93 15.96
C GLU A 155 -13.42 4.23 15.16
N ASN A 156 -12.42 5.09 15.03
CA ASN A 156 -12.51 6.31 14.22
C ASN A 156 -12.74 6.00 12.73
N LEU A 157 -12.12 4.93 12.22
CA LEU A 157 -12.21 4.51 10.83
C LEU A 157 -13.56 3.88 10.45
N ARG A 158 -14.47 3.66 11.40
CA ARG A 158 -15.85 3.21 11.09
C ARG A 158 -16.59 4.12 10.13
N THR A 159 -16.25 5.41 10.15
CA THR A 159 -16.88 6.43 9.29
C THR A 159 -16.06 6.74 8.04
N ALA A 160 -14.96 6.01 7.80
CA ALA A 160 -14.15 6.23 6.62
C ALA A 160 -14.90 5.71 5.39
N GLU A 161 -15.03 6.60 4.40
CA GLU A 161 -15.75 6.34 3.15
C GLU A 161 -14.87 6.54 1.92
N ILE A 162 -13.81 7.34 2.05
CA ILE A 162 -12.95 7.71 0.92
C ILE A 162 -11.49 7.56 1.32
N LEU A 163 -10.73 6.81 0.51
CA LEU A 163 -9.28 6.82 0.50
C LEU A 163 -8.80 7.84 -0.52
N VAL A 164 -7.99 8.79 -0.08
CA VAL A 164 -7.35 9.79 -0.94
C VAL A 164 -5.88 9.44 -1.12
N VAL A 165 -5.44 9.39 -2.37
CA VAL A 165 -4.06 9.09 -2.74
C VAL A 165 -3.50 10.29 -3.52
N HIS A 166 -2.52 10.97 -2.94
CA HIS A 166 -1.75 12.01 -3.61
C HIS A 166 -0.34 11.50 -3.91
N LEU A 167 0.06 11.57 -5.17
CA LEU A 167 1.37 11.13 -5.62
C LEU A 167 2.13 12.31 -6.20
N ARG A 168 3.42 12.41 -5.86
CA ARG A 168 4.32 13.44 -6.37
C ARG A 168 5.53 12.77 -7.01
N ILE A 169 5.76 13.03 -8.29
CA ILE A 169 6.93 12.57 -9.03
C ILE A 169 7.97 13.69 -9.09
N ASN A 170 9.24 13.40 -8.81
CA ASN A 170 10.34 14.37 -8.89
C ASN A 170 11.14 14.18 -10.18
N ILE A 171 10.98 15.09 -11.15
CA ILE A 171 11.65 15.00 -12.46
C ILE A 171 13.10 15.52 -12.40
N LYS A 172 13.39 16.47 -11.52
CA LYS A 172 14.64 17.26 -11.53
C LYS A 172 15.90 16.43 -11.30
N ASP A 173 15.79 15.35 -10.53
CA ASP A 173 16.92 14.50 -10.17
C ASP A 173 17.08 13.28 -11.11
N GLY A 174 16.21 13.16 -12.12
CA GLY A 174 16.29 12.10 -13.12
C GLY A 174 17.44 12.33 -14.11
N ASN A 175 18.19 11.29 -14.44
CA ASN A 175 19.11 11.33 -15.58
C ASN A 175 18.29 11.39 -16.87
N THR A 176 18.03 12.60 -17.37
CA THR A 176 17.17 12.82 -18.55
C THR A 176 17.84 12.47 -19.88
N ASN A 177 19.14 12.12 -19.88
CA ASN A 177 19.83 11.64 -21.07
C ASN A 177 19.37 10.22 -21.43
N GLY A 178 18.36 10.13 -22.29
CA GLY A 178 17.74 8.86 -22.71
C GLY A 178 16.28 8.72 -22.30
N PHE A 179 15.73 9.72 -21.60
CA PHE A 179 14.32 9.79 -21.29
C PHE A 179 13.56 10.15 -22.56
N LYS A 180 13.07 9.15 -23.27
CA LYS A 180 11.94 9.39 -24.18
C LYS A 180 10.72 9.58 -23.28
N TYR A 181 10.05 10.71 -23.45
CA TYR A 181 8.90 11.09 -22.65
C TYR A 181 7.70 10.26 -23.09
N TYR A 182 7.47 9.14 -22.41
CA TYR A 182 6.33 8.30 -22.69
C TYR A 182 5.18 8.64 -21.76
N ASP A 183 4.05 8.98 -22.37
CA ASP A 183 2.81 9.25 -21.65
C ASP A 183 2.15 7.96 -21.10
N GLU A 184 2.79 6.80 -21.29
CA GLU A 184 2.28 5.48 -20.91
C GLU A 184 2.71 5.02 -19.51
N PHE A 185 3.63 5.73 -18.85
CA PHE A 185 4.04 5.40 -17.49
C PHE A 185 2.89 5.61 -16.49
N LYS A 186 2.77 4.66 -15.57
CA LYS A 186 1.78 4.69 -14.49
C LYS A 186 2.37 4.34 -13.14
N MET A 187 1.61 4.69 -12.11
CA MET A 187 1.81 4.21 -10.75
C MET A 187 0.56 3.44 -10.31
N ASN A 188 0.79 2.31 -9.66
CA ASN A 188 -0.26 1.46 -9.11
C ASN A 188 -0.12 1.42 -7.60
N CYS A 189 -1.19 1.72 -6.87
CA CYS A 189 -1.23 1.66 -5.40
C CYS A 189 -2.31 0.68 -4.96
N HIS A 190 -1.90 -0.41 -4.31
CA HIS A 190 -2.80 -1.41 -3.75
C HIS A 190 -2.81 -1.31 -2.23
N LEU A 191 -4.00 -1.17 -1.66
CA LEU A 191 -4.24 -1.21 -0.23
C LEU A 191 -4.94 -2.53 0.13
N GLY A 192 -4.35 -3.29 1.04
CA GLY A 192 -4.97 -4.45 1.67
C GLY A 192 -5.10 -4.28 3.17
N ALA A 193 -6.07 -4.97 3.77
CA ALA A 193 -6.26 -5.01 5.22
C ALA A 193 -6.16 -6.46 5.73
N ARG A 194 -5.52 -6.63 6.87
CA ARG A 194 -5.63 -7.81 7.72
C ARG A 194 -6.37 -7.41 8.99
N ILE A 195 -7.38 -8.19 9.34
CA ILE A 195 -8.25 -7.96 10.49
C ILE A 195 -8.13 -9.19 11.38
N ASP A 196 -7.74 -8.99 12.64
CA ASP A 196 -7.81 -10.02 13.66
C ASP A 196 -8.99 -9.69 14.58
N TYR A 197 -9.84 -10.68 14.84
CA TYR A 197 -11.07 -10.51 15.62
C TYR A 197 -11.40 -11.73 16.48
N ILE A 198 -12.18 -11.47 17.52
CA ILE A 198 -12.78 -12.51 18.36
C ILE A 198 -14.15 -12.85 17.77
N LEU A 199 -14.41 -14.14 17.54
CA LEU A 199 -15.69 -14.61 17.04
C LEU A 199 -16.82 -14.21 17.99
N LYS A 200 -17.96 -13.84 17.40
CA LYS A 200 -19.21 -13.70 18.14
C LYS A 200 -19.63 -15.08 18.63
N ASP A 201 -19.87 -15.24 19.93
CA ASP A 201 -20.56 -16.42 20.47
C ASP A 201 -21.86 -16.60 19.68
N ILE A 202 -22.01 -17.75 19.01
CA ILE A 202 -23.20 -18.15 18.26
C ILE A 202 -24.25 -18.69 19.21
#